data_AF-A0A176RSA0-F1
#
_entry.id   AF-A0A176RSA0-F1
#
_cell.length_a   1.000
_cell.length_b   1.000
_cell.length_c   1.000
_cell.angle_alpha   90.00
_cell.angle_beta   90.00
_cell.angle_gamma   90.00
#
_symmetry.space_group_name_H-M   'P 1'
#
loop_
_entity.id
_entity.type
_entity.pdbx_description
1 polymer ?
#
loop_
_entity_poly.entity_id
_entity_poly.type
_entity_poly.pdbx_seq_one_letter_code
_entity_poly.pdbx_strand_id
1 'polypeptide(L)'
;MDIFMKFIKRLILTLFLSLAMLAANAQGTLISDIVALSGNVTDVDNNAVTGLALMAVDATNGTWYYTMDGSTWMAVGSVAENEALLLAADAETRLYFQPNPNFNGTVTDAIRFRAWDQSSGTAGSKADTSTNGDTTAFSREIGTASIIVIAVNDAPVASGLVVTTDEENYMWTTPLLIAYRKALIWVPTSLWAILTS
;
A
#
# COMPACT_ATOMS: atom_id res chain seq x y z
N MET A 1 -15.18 -25.59 -31.89
CA MET A 1 -15.91 -25.37 -30.63
C MET A 1 -15.32 -26.32 -29.62
N ASP A 2 -14.23 -25.88 -29.01
CA ASP A 2 -13.54 -26.60 -27.93
C ASP A 2 -13.13 -25.52 -26.92
N ILE A 3 -13.90 -25.41 -25.83
CA ILE A 3 -13.92 -24.29 -24.87
C ILE A 3 -13.05 -24.65 -23.64
N PHE A 4 -12.00 -25.46 -23.83
CA PHE A 4 -11.23 -26.00 -22.70
C PHE A 4 -10.25 -24.98 -22.12
N MET A 5 -10.78 -24.10 -21.27
CA MET A 5 -10.01 -23.20 -20.43
C MET A 5 -9.32 -23.99 -19.31
N LYS A 6 -8.07 -24.42 -19.53
CA LYS A 6 -7.27 -25.21 -18.57
C LYS A 6 -6.11 -24.41 -17.99
N PHE A 7 -5.91 -24.52 -16.68
CA PHE A 7 -4.72 -23.99 -16.01
C PHE A 7 -3.48 -24.83 -16.34
N ILE A 8 -2.52 -24.25 -17.06
CA ILE A 8 -1.35 -24.98 -17.59
C ILE A 8 -0.25 -25.21 -16.53
N LYS A 9 -0.17 -24.44 -15.42
CA LYS A 9 0.83 -24.63 -14.35
C LYS A 9 0.30 -24.27 -12.96
N ARG A 10 0.82 -24.93 -11.91
CA ARG A 10 0.62 -24.53 -10.50
C ARG A 10 1.25 -23.14 -10.29
N LEU A 11 0.40 -22.16 -9.98
CA LEU A 11 0.71 -20.74 -9.89
C LEU A 11 1.27 -20.40 -8.49
N ILE A 12 2.48 -19.86 -8.44
CA ILE A 12 2.98 -19.11 -7.27
C ILE A 12 3.12 -17.67 -7.75
N LEU A 13 2.12 -16.83 -7.43
CA LEU A 13 2.13 -15.43 -7.83
C LEU A 13 2.91 -14.60 -6.80
N THR A 14 3.98 -13.93 -7.24
CA THR A 14 4.69 -12.92 -6.44
C THR A 14 4.37 -11.55 -7.02
N LEU A 15 3.36 -10.86 -6.46
CA LEU A 15 3.08 -9.46 -6.79
C LEU A 15 4.18 -8.57 -6.19
N PHE A 16 5.03 -7.99 -7.04
CA PHE A 16 5.98 -6.97 -6.65
C PHE A 16 5.34 -5.59 -6.78
N LEU A 17 4.97 -4.98 -5.65
CA LEU A 17 4.75 -3.53 -5.62
C LEU A 17 6.13 -2.88 -5.62
N SER A 18 6.62 -2.40 -6.78
CA SER A 18 7.93 -1.77 -6.85
C SER A 18 7.86 -0.32 -6.32
N LEU A 19 8.92 0.09 -5.62
CA LEU A 19 9.07 1.37 -4.95
C LEU A 19 9.32 2.49 -5.99
N ALA A 20 8.34 2.77 -6.84
CA ALA A 20 8.34 3.91 -7.75
C ALA A 20 6.90 4.40 -7.98
N MET A 21 6.23 4.82 -6.91
CA MET A 21 5.09 5.73 -7.01
C MET A 21 5.08 6.62 -5.78
N LEU A 22 5.91 7.67 -5.80
CA LEU A 22 5.72 8.81 -4.93
C LEU A 22 4.54 9.63 -5.48
N ALA A 23 3.31 9.12 -5.36
CA ALA A 23 2.08 9.88 -5.58
C ALA A 23 0.88 9.08 -5.08
N ALA A 24 0.02 9.74 -4.32
CA ALA A 24 -1.22 9.21 -3.80
C ALA A 24 -2.22 8.89 -4.95
N ASN A 25 -2.14 7.68 -5.52
CA ASN A 25 -3.16 7.22 -6.48
C ASN A 25 -3.14 5.69 -6.59
N ALA A 26 -4.25 5.06 -6.18
CA ALA A 26 -4.51 3.63 -6.22
C ALA A 26 -4.23 3.05 -7.61
N GLN A 27 -3.29 2.11 -7.70
CA GLN A 27 -3.14 1.28 -8.91
C GLN A 27 -3.30 -0.17 -8.50
N GLY A 28 -4.55 -0.61 -8.40
CA GLY A 28 -4.85 -2.03 -8.37
C GLY A 28 -4.33 -2.74 -9.62
N THR A 29 -4.17 -4.05 -9.52
CA THR A 29 -3.71 -4.93 -10.59
C THR A 29 -4.83 -5.11 -11.62
N LEU A 30 -4.52 -4.98 -12.91
CA LEU A 30 -5.48 -5.28 -13.97
C LEU A 30 -5.89 -6.75 -13.91
N ILE A 31 -7.17 -7.02 -14.14
CA ILE A 31 -7.64 -8.41 -14.22
C ILE A 31 -7.02 -9.13 -15.40
N SER A 32 -6.81 -8.43 -16.53
CA SER A 32 -6.07 -8.93 -17.68
C SER A 32 -4.67 -9.39 -17.30
N ASP A 33 -3.94 -8.67 -16.44
CA ASP A 33 -2.65 -9.16 -15.95
C ASP A 33 -2.82 -10.45 -15.13
N ILE A 34 -3.77 -10.49 -14.18
CA ILE A 34 -3.98 -11.68 -13.32
C ILE A 34 -4.28 -12.94 -14.15
N VAL A 35 -5.09 -12.83 -15.21
CA VAL A 35 -5.46 -13.97 -16.06
C VAL A 35 -4.45 -14.22 -17.20
N ALA A 36 -3.68 -13.21 -17.64
CA ALA A 36 -2.74 -13.32 -18.76
C ALA A 36 -1.29 -13.64 -18.36
N LEU A 37 -0.88 -13.44 -17.10
CA LEU A 37 0.52 -13.33 -16.66
C LEU A 37 1.50 -14.47 -17.01
N SER A 38 1.08 -15.59 -17.61
CA SER A 38 1.98 -16.62 -18.17
C SER A 38 1.26 -17.69 -19.04
N GLY A 39 0.20 -17.37 -19.78
CA GLY A 39 -0.53 -18.39 -20.56
C GLY A 39 -1.24 -19.44 -19.69
N ASN A 40 -1.73 -19.01 -18.51
CA ASN A 40 -2.46 -19.85 -17.56
C ASN A 40 -3.87 -20.21 -18.04
N VAL A 41 -4.37 -19.52 -19.05
CA VAL A 41 -5.72 -19.64 -19.58
C VAL A 41 -5.55 -19.62 -21.09
N THR A 42 -5.74 -20.77 -21.73
CA THR A 42 -5.79 -20.83 -23.19
C THR A 42 -7.24 -20.99 -23.60
N ASP A 43 -7.71 -20.05 -24.40
CA ASP A 43 -8.91 -20.20 -25.20
C ASP A 43 -8.46 -20.39 -26.66
N VAL A 44 -9.12 -21.30 -27.38
CA VAL A 44 -8.78 -21.61 -28.77
C VAL A 44 -9.25 -20.52 -29.74
N ASP A 45 -10.13 -19.61 -29.30
CA ASP A 45 -10.71 -18.56 -30.11
C ASP A 45 -9.81 -17.31 -30.20
N ASN A 46 -9.58 -16.84 -31.43
CA ASN A 46 -8.64 -15.76 -31.76
C ASN A 46 -9.05 -14.35 -31.24
N ASN A 47 -10.17 -14.24 -30.53
CA ASN A 47 -10.70 -13.03 -29.87
C ASN A 47 -11.35 -13.35 -28.51
N ALA A 48 -10.91 -14.41 -27.83
CA ALA A 48 -11.50 -14.84 -26.58
C ALA A 48 -11.51 -13.72 -25.54
N VAL A 49 -12.71 -13.40 -25.06
CA VAL A 49 -12.89 -12.46 -23.95
C VAL A 49 -12.69 -13.28 -22.69
N THR A 50 -11.77 -12.85 -21.83
CA THR A 50 -11.48 -13.55 -20.58
C THR A 50 -11.82 -12.68 -19.38
N GLY A 51 -11.80 -13.27 -18.20
CA GLY A 51 -12.17 -12.64 -16.96
C GLY A 51 -11.89 -13.56 -15.79
N LEU A 52 -12.25 -13.07 -14.61
CA LEU A 52 -11.98 -13.71 -13.34
C LEU A 52 -13.28 -13.80 -12.54
N ALA A 53 -13.65 -15.01 -12.13
CA ALA A 53 -14.71 -15.25 -11.16
C ALA A 53 -14.09 -15.44 -9.77
N LEU A 54 -14.14 -14.39 -8.95
CA LEU A 54 -13.50 -14.31 -7.65
C LEU A 54 -14.34 -15.03 -6.60
N MET A 55 -13.85 -16.16 -6.08
CA MET A 55 -14.59 -17.02 -5.15
C MET A 55 -14.15 -16.86 -3.70
N ALA A 56 -12.93 -16.35 -3.46
CA ALA A 56 -12.45 -16.10 -2.12
C ALA A 56 -11.37 -15.02 -2.10
N VAL A 57 -11.32 -14.29 -0.99
CA VAL A 57 -10.26 -13.33 -0.66
C VAL A 57 -9.83 -13.52 0.80
N ASP A 58 -8.55 -13.32 1.10
CA ASP A 58 -8.05 -13.18 2.47
C ASP A 58 -8.08 -11.70 2.87
N ALA A 59 -9.04 -11.35 3.73
CA ALA A 59 -9.22 -10.00 4.27
C ALA A 59 -8.70 -9.85 5.72
N THR A 60 -7.88 -10.80 6.22
CA THR A 60 -7.39 -10.79 7.61
C THR A 60 -6.54 -9.54 7.90
N ASN A 61 -5.74 -9.13 6.91
CA ASN A 61 -4.75 -8.06 7.06
C ASN A 61 -5.05 -6.83 6.19
N GLY A 62 -6.28 -6.70 5.70
CA GLY A 62 -6.67 -5.59 4.85
C GLY A 62 -8.02 -5.80 4.18
N THR A 63 -8.42 -4.83 3.37
CA THR A 63 -9.71 -4.84 2.67
C THR A 63 -9.48 -4.92 1.17
N TRP A 64 -10.29 -5.73 0.48
CA TRP A 64 -10.25 -5.86 -0.97
C TRP A 64 -11.26 -4.93 -1.64
N TYR A 65 -10.79 -4.25 -2.68
CA TYR A 65 -11.57 -3.39 -3.54
C TYR A 65 -11.39 -3.77 -5.00
N TYR A 66 -12.39 -3.47 -5.81
CA TYR A 66 -12.32 -3.59 -7.26
C TYR A 66 -12.86 -2.33 -7.91
N THR A 67 -12.47 -2.10 -9.16
CA THR A 67 -13.06 -1.09 -10.04
C THR A 67 -13.32 -1.73 -11.39
N MET A 68 -14.30 -1.23 -12.12
CA MET A 68 -14.61 -1.61 -13.51
C MET A 68 -14.50 -0.42 -14.48
N ASP A 69 -14.23 0.77 -13.96
CA ASP A 69 -14.12 2.03 -14.72
C ASP A 69 -12.75 2.71 -14.48
N GLY A 70 -11.87 2.07 -13.73
CA GLY A 70 -10.55 2.59 -13.35
C GLY A 70 -10.56 3.73 -12.33
N SER A 71 -11.73 4.17 -11.85
CA SER A 71 -11.85 5.38 -11.01
C SER A 71 -12.73 5.20 -9.77
N THR A 72 -13.84 4.50 -9.89
CA THR A 72 -14.76 4.17 -8.80
C THR A 72 -14.38 2.83 -8.19
N TRP A 73 -14.02 2.83 -6.90
CA TRP A 73 -13.64 1.64 -6.17
C TRP A 73 -14.78 1.14 -5.28
N MET A 74 -15.12 -0.14 -5.44
CA MET A 74 -16.15 -0.84 -4.70
C MET A 74 -15.50 -1.91 -3.82
N ALA A 75 -16.00 -2.09 -2.60
CA ALA A 75 -15.54 -3.19 -1.75
C ALA A 75 -15.99 -4.53 -2.35
N VAL A 76 -15.11 -5.54 -2.36
CA VAL A 76 -15.42 -6.88 -2.87
C VAL A 76 -16.53 -7.55 -2.04
N GLY A 77 -16.53 -7.30 -0.72
CA GLY A 77 -17.48 -7.92 0.21
C GLY A 77 -17.28 -9.43 0.33
N SER A 78 -18.36 -10.14 0.68
CA SER A 78 -18.34 -11.61 0.74
C SER A 78 -18.36 -12.21 -0.65
N VAL A 79 -17.47 -13.17 -0.92
CA VAL A 79 -17.43 -13.97 -2.15
C VAL A 79 -17.34 -15.45 -1.76
N ALA A 80 -17.98 -16.30 -2.55
CA ALA A 80 -17.98 -17.74 -2.39
C ALA A 80 -18.08 -18.43 -3.77
N GLU A 81 -17.95 -19.75 -3.83
CA GLU A 81 -18.10 -20.48 -5.10
C GLU A 81 -19.49 -20.31 -5.72
N ASN A 82 -20.54 -20.26 -4.90
CA ASN A 82 -21.92 -20.03 -5.32
C ASN A 82 -22.29 -18.53 -5.46
N GLU A 83 -21.38 -17.62 -5.10
CA GLU A 83 -21.57 -16.16 -5.13
C GLU A 83 -20.26 -15.45 -5.57
N ALA A 84 -19.66 -15.95 -6.64
CA ALA A 84 -18.37 -15.47 -7.13
C ALA A 84 -18.55 -14.13 -7.82
N LEU A 85 -17.72 -13.14 -7.51
CA LEU A 85 -17.75 -11.84 -8.17
C LEU A 85 -17.10 -11.94 -9.56
N LEU A 86 -17.83 -11.58 -10.61
CA LEU A 86 -17.35 -11.63 -11.98
C LEU A 86 -16.65 -10.33 -12.36
N LEU A 87 -15.39 -10.42 -12.79
CA LEU A 87 -14.58 -9.28 -13.19
C LEU A 87 -14.03 -9.52 -14.60
N ALA A 88 -14.29 -8.60 -15.52
CA ALA A 88 -13.83 -8.69 -16.91
C ALA A 88 -12.32 -8.41 -17.00
N ALA A 89 -11.63 -9.05 -17.94
CA ALA A 89 -10.23 -8.76 -18.27
C ALA A 89 -10.12 -7.67 -19.34
N ASP A 90 -10.64 -6.47 -19.05
CA ASP A 90 -10.54 -5.29 -19.92
C ASP A 90 -9.41 -4.34 -19.48
N ALA A 91 -9.39 -3.11 -20.01
CA ALA A 91 -8.33 -2.13 -19.76
C ALA A 91 -8.54 -1.34 -18.45
N GLU A 92 -9.71 -1.44 -17.85
CA GLU A 92 -10.18 -0.61 -16.75
C GLU A 92 -10.35 -1.41 -15.45
N THR A 93 -10.75 -2.67 -15.57
CA THR A 93 -11.12 -3.52 -14.45
C THR A 93 -9.88 -3.94 -13.67
N ARG A 94 -9.87 -3.61 -12.37
CA ARG A 94 -8.73 -3.82 -11.48
C ARG A 94 -9.18 -4.36 -10.13
N LEU A 95 -8.26 -5.09 -9.50
CA LEU A 95 -8.38 -5.55 -8.12
C LEU A 95 -7.28 -4.91 -7.27
N TYR A 96 -7.65 -4.43 -6.08
CA TYR A 96 -6.76 -3.75 -5.15
C TYR A 96 -6.92 -4.30 -3.74
N PHE A 97 -5.79 -4.60 -3.11
CA PHE A 97 -5.74 -4.89 -1.68
C PHE A 97 -5.26 -3.65 -0.96
N GLN A 98 -6.08 -3.16 -0.03
CA GLN A 98 -5.71 -2.09 0.89
C GLN A 98 -5.26 -2.71 2.21
N PRO A 99 -3.95 -2.73 2.53
CA PRO A 99 -3.47 -3.27 3.79
C PRO A 99 -4.02 -2.49 4.98
N ASN A 100 -4.20 -3.18 6.11
CA ASN A 100 -4.39 -2.53 7.40
C ASN A 100 -3.17 -1.66 7.75
N PRO A 101 -3.34 -0.59 8.54
CA PRO A 101 -2.21 0.23 8.99
C PRO A 101 -1.09 -0.62 9.58
N ASN A 102 0.15 -0.35 9.17
CA ASN A 102 1.37 -1.04 9.59
C ASN A 102 1.46 -2.54 9.22
N PHE A 103 0.55 -3.07 8.41
CA PHE A 103 0.74 -4.41 7.87
C PHE A 103 1.81 -4.39 6.78
N ASN A 104 2.82 -5.25 6.96
CA ASN A 104 3.79 -5.58 5.93
C ASN A 104 4.07 -7.09 6.01
N GLY A 105 4.34 -7.71 4.86
CA GLY A 105 4.55 -9.14 4.74
C GLY A 105 3.81 -9.74 3.55
N THR A 106 3.81 -11.07 3.49
CA THR A 106 3.17 -11.83 2.42
C THR A 106 1.82 -12.36 2.88
N VAL A 107 0.79 -12.16 2.08
CA VAL A 107 -0.48 -12.89 2.19
C VAL A 107 -0.46 -13.98 1.11
N THR A 108 -0.28 -15.22 1.53
CA THR A 108 -0.29 -16.39 0.65
C THR A 108 -1.72 -16.79 0.31
N ASP A 109 -1.98 -17.22 -0.93
CA ASP A 109 -3.33 -17.57 -1.42
C ASP A 109 -4.37 -16.47 -1.13
N ALA A 110 -3.92 -15.22 -1.24
CA ALA A 110 -4.67 -14.00 -0.96
C ALA A 110 -6.00 -13.93 -1.72
N ILE A 111 -6.07 -14.51 -2.91
CA ILE A 111 -7.32 -14.73 -3.65
C ILE A 111 -7.41 -16.14 -4.24
N ARG A 112 -8.64 -16.62 -4.40
CA ARG A 112 -8.96 -17.84 -5.17
C ARG A 112 -10.04 -17.55 -6.19
N PHE A 113 -9.88 -18.04 -7.42
CA PHE A 113 -10.75 -17.69 -8.53
C PHE A 113 -10.84 -18.79 -9.60
N ARG A 114 -11.85 -18.70 -10.46
CA ARG A 114 -11.91 -19.43 -11.73
C ARG A 114 -11.70 -18.45 -12.88
N ALA A 115 -11.14 -18.92 -13.98
CA ALA A 115 -11.15 -18.15 -15.22
C ALA A 115 -12.59 -18.14 -15.76
N TRP A 116 -12.99 -17.02 -16.37
CA TRP A 116 -14.33 -16.77 -16.88
C TRP A 116 -14.25 -16.32 -18.34
N ASP A 117 -15.01 -16.93 -19.24
CA ASP A 117 -15.01 -16.62 -20.69
C ASP A 117 -16.07 -15.59 -21.11
N GLN A 118 -16.84 -15.07 -20.14
CA GLN A 118 -17.93 -14.12 -20.36
C GLN A 118 -19.09 -14.61 -21.23
N SER A 119 -19.19 -15.91 -21.51
CA SER A 119 -20.34 -16.49 -22.24
C SER A 119 -21.63 -16.55 -21.41
N SER A 120 -21.52 -16.44 -20.08
CA SER A 120 -22.64 -16.30 -19.16
C SER A 120 -22.30 -15.40 -17.97
N GLY A 121 -23.32 -14.79 -17.36
CA GLY A 121 -23.14 -13.81 -16.28
C GLY A 121 -22.76 -12.42 -16.81
N THR A 122 -22.66 -11.46 -15.89
CA THR A 122 -22.37 -10.06 -16.21
C THR A 122 -21.27 -9.54 -15.29
N ALA A 123 -20.31 -8.80 -15.84
CA ALA A 123 -19.25 -8.17 -15.05
C ALA A 123 -19.84 -7.31 -13.91
N GLY A 124 -19.23 -7.37 -12.73
CA GLY A 124 -19.68 -6.71 -11.51
C GLY A 124 -20.80 -7.43 -10.76
N SER A 125 -21.42 -8.44 -11.36
CA SER A 125 -22.44 -9.26 -10.69
C SER A 125 -21.81 -10.46 -9.98
N LYS A 126 -22.59 -11.10 -9.10
CA LYS A 126 -22.25 -12.39 -8.50
C LYS A 126 -22.91 -13.53 -9.25
N ALA A 127 -22.22 -14.65 -9.39
CA ALA A 127 -22.73 -15.85 -10.05
C ALA A 127 -22.32 -17.12 -9.32
N ASP A 128 -23.12 -18.17 -9.50
CA ASP A 128 -22.77 -19.51 -9.04
C ASP A 128 -21.83 -20.18 -10.05
N THR A 129 -20.66 -20.59 -9.58
CA THR A 129 -19.60 -21.21 -10.38
C THR A 129 -19.38 -22.69 -10.06
N SER A 130 -20.30 -23.30 -9.30
CA SER A 130 -20.27 -24.73 -8.95
C SER A 130 -20.41 -25.63 -10.18
N THR A 131 -21.07 -25.16 -11.24
CA THR A 131 -21.06 -25.78 -12.57
C THR A 131 -19.92 -25.18 -13.39
N ASN A 132 -18.89 -25.98 -13.69
CA ASN A 132 -17.64 -25.53 -14.29
C ASN A 132 -16.99 -26.60 -15.18
N GLY A 133 -16.02 -26.16 -16.00
CA GLY A 133 -15.28 -26.98 -16.96
C GLY A 133 -16.00 -27.18 -18.29
N ASP A 134 -15.37 -27.96 -19.17
CA ASP A 134 -15.94 -28.43 -20.43
C ASP A 134 -16.42 -27.27 -21.34
N THR A 135 -17.74 -27.10 -21.53
CA THR A 135 -18.34 -26.04 -22.36
C THR A 135 -19.01 -24.95 -21.52
N THR A 136 -18.71 -24.88 -20.22
CA THR A 136 -19.27 -23.87 -19.32
C THR A 136 -18.42 -22.61 -19.33
N ALA A 137 -19.00 -21.51 -18.83
CA ALA A 137 -18.33 -20.22 -18.79
C ALA A 137 -17.15 -20.14 -17.81
N PHE A 138 -16.98 -21.15 -16.94
CA PHE A 138 -16.03 -21.12 -15.83
C PHE A 138 -15.04 -22.29 -15.93
N SER A 139 -13.76 -22.03 -15.67
CA SER A 139 -12.74 -23.09 -15.68
C SER A 139 -12.99 -24.16 -14.60
N ARG A 140 -12.60 -25.40 -14.87
CA ARG A 140 -12.65 -26.51 -13.89
C ARG A 140 -11.63 -26.33 -12.77
N GLU A 141 -10.47 -25.78 -13.11
CA GLU A 141 -9.38 -25.55 -12.18
C GLU A 141 -9.56 -24.20 -11.47
N ILE A 142 -8.99 -24.12 -10.27
CA ILE A 142 -8.98 -22.94 -9.43
C ILE A 142 -7.59 -22.30 -9.51
N GLY A 143 -7.55 -21.01 -9.83
CA GLY A 143 -6.38 -20.17 -9.71
C GLY A 143 -6.25 -19.59 -8.30
N THR A 144 -5.02 -19.45 -7.82
CA THR A 144 -4.72 -18.71 -6.58
C THR A 144 -3.63 -17.68 -6.82
N ALA A 145 -3.65 -16.61 -6.03
CA ALA A 145 -2.71 -15.51 -6.17
C ALA A 145 -2.34 -14.97 -4.79
N SER A 146 -1.05 -14.66 -4.59
CA SER A 146 -0.51 -14.13 -3.34
C SER A 146 -0.08 -12.67 -3.52
N ILE A 147 -0.10 -11.90 -2.44
CA ILE A 147 0.35 -10.50 -2.46
C ILE A 147 1.47 -10.27 -1.44
N ILE A 148 2.42 -9.42 -1.79
CA ILE A 148 3.48 -8.96 -0.89
C ILE A 148 3.28 -7.47 -0.62
N VAL A 149 3.13 -7.12 0.65
CA VAL A 149 3.08 -5.74 1.13
C VAL A 149 4.45 -5.39 1.69
N ILE A 150 5.15 -4.49 1.01
CA ILE A 150 6.46 -3.99 1.46
C ILE A 150 6.27 -2.90 2.51
N ALA A 151 7.07 -2.95 3.57
CA ALA A 151 7.07 -1.91 4.59
C ALA A 151 7.56 -0.58 4.00
N VAL A 152 6.88 0.51 4.34
CA VAL A 152 7.35 1.87 4.07
C VAL A 152 8.13 2.34 5.29
N ASN A 153 9.35 2.80 5.09
CA ASN A 153 10.14 3.37 6.19
C ASN A 153 9.66 4.79 6.49
N ASP A 154 9.13 5.01 7.70
CA ASP A 154 8.80 6.35 8.17
C ASP A 154 10.07 7.14 8.53
N ALA A 155 10.17 8.37 8.05
CA ALA A 155 11.22 9.28 8.49
C ALA A 155 10.99 9.66 9.96
N PRO A 156 12.03 9.77 10.79
CA PRO A 156 11.86 10.20 12.17
C PRO A 156 11.26 11.61 12.20
N VAL A 157 10.12 11.75 12.88
CA VAL A 157 9.54 13.07 13.16
C VAL A 157 10.19 13.60 14.43
N ALA A 158 10.95 14.69 14.32
CA ALA A 158 11.46 15.40 15.48
C ALA A 158 10.27 16.06 16.20
N SER A 159 9.78 15.45 17.29
CA SER A 159 8.91 16.16 18.23
C SER A 159 9.77 17.12 19.03
N GLY A 160 9.54 18.43 18.88
CA GLY A 160 10.33 19.46 19.54
C GLY A 160 10.44 19.21 21.04
N LEU A 161 11.67 18.95 21.51
CA LEU A 161 12.01 19.24 22.89
C LEU A 161 11.83 20.75 23.04
N VAL A 162 10.80 21.16 23.78
CA VAL A 162 10.81 22.51 24.35
C VAL A 162 11.95 22.52 25.35
N VAL A 163 13.13 22.89 24.87
CA VAL A 163 14.18 23.39 25.76
C VAL A 163 13.67 24.74 26.21
N THR A 164 13.01 24.79 27.37
CA THR A 164 12.92 26.04 28.11
C THR A 164 14.35 26.34 28.53
N THR A 165 15.05 27.12 27.72
CA THR A 165 16.20 27.81 28.24
C THR A 165 15.62 28.77 29.28
N ASP A 166 15.79 28.47 30.56
CA ASP A 166 15.65 29.46 31.63
C ASP A 166 16.79 30.49 31.48
N GLU A 167 16.90 31.13 30.32
CA GLU A 167 17.77 32.28 30.10
C GLU A 167 17.04 33.47 30.71
N GLU A 168 17.37 33.70 31.97
CA GLU A 168 17.30 34.96 32.68
C GLU A 168 15.97 35.73 32.61
N ASN A 169 15.24 35.61 33.71
CA ASN A 169 14.48 36.70 34.29
C ASN A 169 15.40 37.92 34.58
N TYR A 170 15.85 38.64 33.54
CA TYR A 170 16.41 39.98 33.68
C TYR A 170 15.32 41.00 33.39
N MET A 171 14.49 41.25 34.40
CA MET A 171 13.52 42.33 34.43
C MET A 171 14.26 43.67 34.40
N TRP A 172 14.16 44.38 33.28
CA TRP A 172 14.64 45.75 33.14
C TRP A 172 13.72 46.72 33.91
N THR A 173 14.10 47.05 35.15
CA THR A 173 13.57 48.21 35.90
C THR A 173 14.77 48.81 36.64
N THR A 174 15.29 50.03 36.42
CA THR A 174 14.80 51.33 35.94
C THR A 174 15.98 52.18 35.41
N PRO A 175 15.78 53.21 34.57
CA PRO A 175 16.85 54.13 34.17
C PRO A 175 17.13 55.12 35.31
N LEU A 176 18.37 55.63 35.38
CA LEU A 176 18.95 56.53 36.41
C LEU A 176 19.66 55.77 37.54
N LEU A 177 20.94 55.43 37.34
CA LEU A 177 22.07 55.81 38.21
C LEU A 177 23.35 54.99 37.84
N ILE A 178 23.82 55.06 36.59
CA ILE A 178 25.26 54.79 36.32
C ILE A 178 26.01 56.10 36.60
N ALA A 179 25.87 56.60 37.82
CA ALA A 179 26.93 57.39 38.44
C ALA A 179 28.02 56.39 38.87
N TYR A 180 29.27 56.86 38.91
CA TYR A 180 30.46 56.11 39.35
C TYR A 180 31.28 55.35 38.29
N ARG A 181 31.33 55.82 37.03
CA ARG A 181 32.65 55.81 36.35
C ARG A 181 33.51 56.92 36.94
N LYS A 182 34.70 56.56 37.42
CA LYS A 182 35.88 57.42 37.69
C LYS A 182 35.73 58.49 38.79
N ALA A 183 36.10 58.15 40.02
CA ALA A 183 36.81 59.00 41.00
C ALA A 183 37.09 58.12 42.24
N LEU A 184 38.32 57.62 42.45
CA LEU A 184 39.41 58.24 43.23
C LEU A 184 39.55 57.56 44.62
N ILE A 185 40.74 57.00 44.88
CA ILE A 185 41.39 56.72 46.18
C ILE A 185 40.88 55.51 47.01
N TRP A 186 41.73 54.48 47.14
CA TRP A 186 42.63 54.30 48.30
C TRP A 186 43.59 53.09 48.13
N VAL A 187 44.88 53.27 48.42
CA VAL A 187 45.98 52.27 48.40
C VAL A 187 46.42 51.99 49.85
N PRO A 188 46.66 50.74 50.28
CA PRO A 188 47.97 50.31 50.84
C PRO A 188 48.23 48.77 50.69
N THR A 189 49.39 48.14 50.93
CA THR A 189 50.81 48.47 51.17
C THR A 189 51.55 47.15 50.97
N SER A 190 52.36 47.01 49.93
CA SER A 190 53.48 46.06 49.90
C SER A 190 54.47 46.51 48.84
N LEU A 191 55.16 47.60 49.18
CA LEU A 191 56.40 48.01 48.53
C LEU A 191 57.49 47.00 48.96
N TRP A 192 58.39 46.64 48.04
CA TRP A 192 59.86 46.58 48.19
C TRP A 192 60.51 45.44 47.40
N ALA A 193 61.62 45.84 46.74
CA ALA A 193 62.65 45.07 46.04
C ALA A 193 62.33 44.74 44.56
N ILE A 194 63.16 45.07 43.56
CA ILE A 194 64.64 45.15 43.54
C ILE A 194 65.12 46.29 42.61
N LEU A 195 66.18 46.97 43.06
CA LEU A 195 66.94 48.05 42.41
C LEU A 195 68.17 47.50 41.63
N THR A 196 68.74 48.38 40.79
CA THR A 196 70.06 48.37 40.13
C THR A 196 70.19 47.44 38.92
N SER A 197 70.65 47.87 37.74
CA SER A 197 71.51 49.00 37.33
C SER A 197 71.01 49.66 36.04
#